data_AF-A0A812RI01-F1
#
_entry.id   AF-A0A812RI01-F1
#
_cell.length_a   1.000
_cell.length_b   1.000
_cell.length_c   1.000
_cell.angle_alpha   90.00
_cell.angle_beta   90.00
_cell.angle_gamma   90.00
#
_symmetry.space_group_name_H-M   'P 1'
#
loop_
_entity.id
_entity.type
_entity.pdbx_description
1 polymer ?
#
loop_
_entity_poly.entity_id
_entity_poly.type
_entity_poly.pdbx_seq_one_letter_code
_entity_poly.pdbx_strand_id
1 'polypeptide(L)'
;MLHVCLVASVAVCLARAHEAPPCISGEQVQAYFAGEVDFGDGVGEPCNPSLKECWFDAEVQSGPDEHGTYHVTWADATPSFREAQLLLLIRCSSDCWEVHGSQLHRAASDEACGIAAGAALQSTEDTGAGRMRRPTAPSPTLMLRLHWEASDVAWRDEAIAKLRAEFRPQQVIGDFDWHVVMRFGDPESCDEAHDILRSLLSLCVDSEGCFRHPFVQAVEYEDCQAHLPQTRHERLDL
;
A
#
# COMPACT_ATOMS: atom_id res chain seq x y z
N MET A 1 34.39 8.51 49.69
CA MET A 1 33.47 7.72 48.84
C MET A 1 32.53 8.69 48.14
N LEU A 2 32.87 9.15 46.94
CA LEU A 2 31.97 9.94 46.10
C LEU A 2 31.37 8.99 45.05
N HIS A 3 30.06 8.75 45.13
CA HIS A 3 29.29 8.11 44.06
C HIS A 3 28.87 9.20 43.07
N VAL A 4 29.42 9.17 41.86
CA VAL A 4 29.03 10.03 40.75
C VAL A 4 28.03 9.24 39.90
N CYS A 5 26.75 9.61 39.97
CA CYS A 5 25.72 9.10 39.06
C CYS A 5 25.82 9.84 37.72
N LEU A 6 26.34 9.16 36.69
CA LEU A 6 26.26 9.63 35.31
C LEU A 6 24.85 9.34 34.77
N VAL A 7 24.03 10.37 34.61
CA VAL A 7 22.75 10.26 33.91
C VAL A 7 23.03 10.49 32.42
N ALA A 8 23.14 9.40 31.66
CA ALA A 8 23.24 9.45 30.21
C ALA A 8 21.89 9.89 29.63
N SER A 9 21.82 11.10 29.11
CA SER A 9 20.64 11.58 28.36
C SER A 9 20.66 10.93 26.98
N VAL A 10 19.73 10.01 26.72
CA VAL A 10 19.50 9.44 25.39
C VAL A 10 18.75 10.49 24.58
N ALA A 11 19.45 11.17 23.68
CA ALA A 11 18.82 12.02 22.68
C ALA A 11 18.16 11.11 21.63
N VAL A 12 16.84 10.96 21.71
CA VAL A 12 16.05 10.28 20.69
C VAL A 12 15.90 11.26 19.51
N CYS A 13 16.69 11.04 18.45
CA CYS A 13 16.50 11.71 17.18
C CYS A 13 15.22 11.16 16.51
N LEU A 14 14.09 11.83 16.71
CA LEU A 14 12.88 11.63 15.91
C LEU A 14 13.16 12.09 14.48
N ALA A 15 13.67 11.19 13.65
CA ALA A 15 13.72 11.39 12.20
C ALA A 15 12.28 11.41 11.70
N ARG A 16 11.75 12.60 11.40
CA ARG A 16 10.50 12.73 10.64
C ARG A 16 10.73 12.09 9.28
N ALA A 17 10.02 11.00 9.01
CA ALA A 17 9.86 10.49 7.66
C ALA A 17 9.34 11.64 6.80
N HIS A 18 10.18 12.18 5.91
CA HIS A 18 9.72 13.13 4.91
C HIS A 18 8.87 12.34 3.94
N GLU A 19 7.57 12.61 3.93
CA GLU A 19 6.70 12.17 2.84
C GLU A 19 7.30 12.70 1.54
N ALA A 20 7.53 11.81 0.58
CA ALA A 20 8.07 12.20 -0.72
C ALA A 20 7.10 13.20 -1.36
N PRO A 21 7.59 14.27 -2.02
CA PRO A 21 6.72 15.20 -2.72
C PRO A 21 6.03 14.50 -3.91
N PRO A 22 4.78 14.87 -4.25
CA PRO A 22 4.10 14.35 -5.42
C PRO A 22 4.85 14.70 -6.70
N CYS A 23 4.74 13.83 -7.71
CA CYS A 23 5.33 14.06 -9.03
C CYS A 23 4.52 15.10 -9.80
N ILE A 24 5.19 15.99 -10.53
CA ILE A 24 4.52 17.09 -11.24
C ILE A 24 4.16 16.69 -12.66
N SER A 25 3.13 17.32 -13.23
CA SER A 25 2.78 17.14 -14.65
C SER A 25 3.97 17.52 -15.56
N GLY A 26 4.23 16.70 -16.57
CA GLY A 26 5.38 16.74 -17.46
C GLY A 26 6.66 16.08 -16.92
N GLU A 27 6.65 15.56 -15.68
CA GLU A 27 7.81 14.89 -15.09
C GLU A 27 8.03 13.50 -15.69
N GLN A 28 9.30 13.17 -15.94
CA GLN A 28 9.72 11.84 -16.40
C GLN A 28 9.91 10.91 -15.21
N VAL A 29 9.22 9.77 -15.25
CA VAL A 29 9.13 8.77 -14.18
C VAL A 29 9.36 7.38 -14.76
N GLN A 30 9.73 6.44 -13.90
CA GLN A 30 9.65 5.01 -14.19
C GLN A 30 8.39 4.47 -13.56
N ALA A 31 7.53 3.88 -14.37
CA ALA A 31 6.25 3.34 -13.96
C ALA A 31 6.26 1.82 -14.11
N TYR A 32 5.74 1.13 -13.10
CA TYR A 32 5.61 -0.32 -13.14
C TYR A 32 4.47 -0.73 -14.08
N PHE A 33 4.75 -1.68 -14.97
CA PHE A 33 3.76 -2.28 -15.85
C PHE A 33 3.27 -3.61 -15.28
N ALA A 34 2.01 -3.66 -14.86
CA ALA A 34 1.41 -4.84 -14.24
C ALA A 34 0.71 -5.79 -15.23
N GLY A 35 1.30 -6.00 -16.42
CA GLY A 35 0.82 -6.90 -17.46
C GLY A 35 1.78 -8.06 -17.74
N GLU A 36 1.68 -8.66 -18.91
CA GLU A 36 2.64 -9.66 -19.39
C GLU A 36 3.66 -8.98 -20.32
N VAL A 37 4.95 -9.28 -20.16
CA VAL A 37 6.03 -8.80 -21.03
C VAL A 37 6.68 -9.99 -21.74
N ASP A 38 6.87 -9.87 -23.05
CA ASP A 38 7.64 -10.84 -23.85
C ASP A 38 9.10 -10.39 -23.87
N PHE A 39 9.98 -11.20 -23.25
CA PHE A 39 11.41 -10.93 -23.19
C PHE A 39 12.19 -11.40 -24.43
N GLY A 40 11.49 -11.67 -25.53
CA GLY A 40 12.06 -12.06 -26.82
C GLY A 40 12.07 -13.57 -27.08
N ASP A 41 11.39 -14.35 -26.26
CA ASP A 41 11.18 -15.79 -26.43
C ASP A 41 9.80 -16.13 -27.02
N GLY A 42 8.93 -15.13 -27.19
CA GLY A 42 7.58 -15.30 -27.72
C GLY A 42 6.57 -15.76 -26.68
N VAL A 43 6.94 -15.80 -25.40
CA VAL A 43 6.07 -16.14 -24.27
C VAL A 43 5.92 -14.90 -23.39
N GLY A 44 4.69 -14.44 -23.19
CA GLY A 44 4.43 -13.38 -22.22
C GLY A 44 4.62 -13.93 -20.80
N GLU A 45 5.52 -13.33 -20.03
CA GLU A 45 5.68 -13.61 -18.60
C GLU A 45 5.01 -12.49 -17.78
N PRO A 46 4.27 -12.82 -16.70
CA PRO A 46 3.65 -11.82 -15.85
C PRO A 46 4.73 -10.97 -15.18
N CYS A 47 4.58 -9.65 -15.26
CA CYS A 47 5.51 -8.74 -14.63
C CYS A 47 5.50 -8.87 -13.11
N ASN A 48 6.69 -8.74 -12.52
CA ASN A 48 6.93 -8.68 -11.09
C ASN A 48 7.74 -7.40 -10.79
N PRO A 49 7.45 -6.63 -9.73
CA PRO A 49 8.17 -5.39 -9.41
C PRO A 49 9.67 -5.57 -9.18
N SER A 50 10.12 -6.79 -8.88
CA SER A 50 11.53 -7.15 -8.71
C SER A 50 12.30 -7.23 -10.04
N LEU A 51 11.59 -7.36 -11.17
CA LEU A 51 12.16 -7.40 -12.52
C LEU A 51 12.30 -5.96 -13.03
N LYS A 52 13.54 -5.56 -13.36
CA LYS A 52 13.82 -4.21 -13.85
C LYS A 52 13.17 -3.93 -15.20
N GLU A 53 12.97 -4.98 -15.97
CA GLU A 53 12.38 -4.98 -17.29
C GLU A 53 10.86 -4.69 -17.25
N CYS A 54 10.25 -4.72 -16.07
CA CYS A 54 8.85 -4.35 -15.85
C CYS A 54 8.65 -2.87 -15.50
N TRP A 55 9.74 -2.11 -15.40
CA TRP A 55 9.72 -0.67 -15.14
C TRP A 55 10.02 0.08 -16.43
N PHE A 56 9.07 0.89 -16.89
CA PHE A 56 9.19 1.60 -18.16
C PHE A 56 9.16 3.11 -17.93
N ASP A 57 9.90 3.82 -18.76
CA ASP A 57 9.88 5.27 -18.75
C ASP A 57 8.51 5.80 -19.19
N ALA A 58 8.00 6.77 -18.44
CA ALA A 58 6.72 7.41 -18.66
C ALA A 58 6.78 8.89 -18.29
N GLU A 59 5.82 9.66 -18.80
CA GLU A 59 5.62 11.07 -18.48
C GLU A 59 4.31 11.25 -17.71
N VAL A 60 4.37 11.91 -16.56
CA VAL A 60 3.17 12.24 -15.77
C VAL A 60 2.33 13.27 -16.51
N GLN A 61 1.10 12.91 -16.89
CA GLN A 61 0.13 13.85 -17.45
C GLN A 61 -0.59 14.62 -16.35
N SER A 62 -1.06 13.92 -15.31
CA SER A 62 -1.77 14.51 -14.16
C SER A 62 -1.77 13.58 -12.95
N GLY A 63 -2.10 14.10 -11.77
CA GLY A 63 -2.18 13.35 -10.51
C GLY A 63 -1.27 13.93 -9.41
N PRO A 64 -1.22 13.29 -8.23
CA PRO A 64 -2.08 12.18 -7.84
C PRO A 64 -3.54 12.67 -7.65
N ASP A 65 -4.51 11.82 -7.96
CA ASP A 65 -5.92 12.05 -7.63
C ASP A 65 -6.23 11.77 -6.15
N GLU A 66 -7.51 11.79 -5.76
CA GLU A 66 -7.94 11.52 -4.39
C GLU A 66 -7.62 10.10 -3.89
N HIS A 67 -7.28 9.18 -4.80
CA HIS A 67 -6.89 7.80 -4.52
C HIS A 67 -5.38 7.57 -4.66
N GLY A 68 -4.57 8.64 -4.83
CA GLY A 68 -3.13 8.49 -5.02
C GLY A 68 -2.75 8.00 -6.42
N THR A 69 -3.66 8.00 -7.39
CA THR A 69 -3.44 7.52 -8.76
C THR A 69 -2.94 8.65 -9.66
N TYR A 70 -1.95 8.32 -10.48
CA TYR A 70 -1.39 9.20 -11.49
C TYR A 70 -1.79 8.73 -12.88
N HIS A 71 -1.94 9.70 -13.77
CA HIS A 71 -2.16 9.49 -15.19
C HIS A 71 -0.83 9.71 -15.92
N VAL A 72 -0.36 8.70 -16.64
CA VAL A 72 0.95 8.73 -17.32
C VAL A 72 0.83 8.36 -18.80
N THR A 73 1.79 8.83 -19.59
CA THR A 73 2.00 8.45 -21.00
C THR A 73 3.36 7.78 -21.14
N TRP A 74 3.40 6.54 -21.60
CA TRP A 74 4.65 5.80 -21.78
C TRP A 74 5.54 6.43 -22.88
N ALA A 75 6.84 6.51 -22.62
CA ALA A 75 7.78 7.20 -23.51
C ALA A 75 8.03 6.46 -24.85
N ASP A 76 7.84 5.14 -24.88
CA ASP A 76 8.14 4.33 -26.07
C ASP A 76 7.02 4.33 -27.12
N ALA A 77 5.87 4.97 -26.85
CA ALA A 77 4.73 5.12 -27.75
C ALA A 77 4.28 3.83 -28.48
N THR A 78 4.68 2.66 -27.97
CA THR A 78 4.52 1.37 -28.65
C THR A 78 3.66 0.45 -27.78
N PRO A 79 2.34 0.44 -27.99
CA PRO A 79 1.44 -0.44 -27.24
C PRO A 79 1.66 -1.93 -27.51
N SER A 80 2.29 -2.29 -28.63
CA SER A 80 2.28 -3.66 -29.17
C SER A 80 3.00 -4.71 -28.33
N PHE A 81 3.95 -4.34 -27.48
CA PHE A 81 4.57 -5.25 -26.50
C PHE A 81 3.79 -5.33 -25.18
N ARG A 82 2.74 -4.50 -25.05
CA ARG A 82 1.87 -4.35 -23.88
C ARG A 82 0.40 -4.67 -24.24
N GLU A 83 0.20 -5.29 -25.40
CA GLU A 83 -1.12 -5.67 -25.95
C GLU A 83 -1.59 -7.04 -25.45
N ALA A 84 -0.69 -7.86 -24.88
CA ALA A 84 -1.03 -9.16 -24.34
C ALA A 84 -1.76 -9.01 -22.99
N GLN A 85 -3.08 -9.11 -23.07
CA GLN A 85 -4.07 -9.04 -21.97
C GLN A 85 -4.36 -7.64 -21.43
N LEU A 86 -4.86 -6.85 -22.38
CA LEU A 86 -5.63 -5.62 -22.22
C LEU A 86 -6.95 -5.84 -21.44
N LEU A 87 -6.86 -6.06 -20.14
CA LEU A 87 -7.96 -5.80 -19.20
C LEU A 87 -7.32 -5.09 -18.01
N LEU A 88 -7.80 -3.88 -17.68
CA LEU A 88 -7.54 -3.22 -16.39
C LEU A 88 -6.25 -2.38 -16.26
N LEU A 89 -5.87 -1.67 -17.31
CA LEU A 89 -5.51 -0.27 -17.10
C LEU A 89 -6.66 0.54 -17.68
N ILE A 90 -7.32 1.37 -16.87
CA ILE A 90 -8.41 2.21 -17.35
C ILE A 90 -7.76 3.24 -18.28
N ARG A 91 -7.93 3.05 -19.58
CA ARG A 91 -7.54 4.03 -20.60
C ARG A 91 -8.42 5.25 -20.41
N CYS A 92 -7.88 6.33 -19.87
CA CYS A 92 -8.60 7.61 -19.80
C CYS A 92 -8.75 8.22 -21.20
N SER A 93 -7.81 7.91 -22.11
CA SER A 93 -7.81 8.28 -23.55
C SER A 93 -6.90 7.32 -24.35
N SER A 94 -6.69 7.54 -25.66
CA SER A 94 -5.87 6.65 -26.50
C SER A 94 -4.45 6.42 -25.98
N ASP A 95 -3.90 7.39 -25.25
CA ASP A 95 -2.46 7.46 -24.91
C ASP A 95 -2.19 7.72 -23.41
N CYS A 96 -3.20 7.52 -22.56
CA CYS A 96 -3.16 7.83 -21.13
C CYS A 96 -3.50 6.60 -20.28
N TRP A 97 -2.67 6.32 -19.28
CA TRP A 97 -2.73 5.14 -18.42
C TRP A 97 -2.73 5.53 -16.94
N GLU A 98 -3.44 4.78 -16.10
CA GLU A 98 -3.53 5.00 -14.65
C GLU A 98 -2.53 4.11 -13.88
N VAL A 99 -1.72 4.71 -13.02
CA VAL A 99 -0.70 4.03 -12.20
C VAL A 99 -0.75 4.61 -10.79
N HIS A 100 -0.80 3.76 -9.76
CA HIS A 100 -0.79 4.23 -8.38
C HIS A 100 0.57 4.85 -8.01
N GLY A 101 0.60 5.85 -7.12
CA GLY A 101 1.84 6.55 -6.74
C GLY A 101 2.95 5.63 -6.19
N SER A 102 2.59 4.53 -5.53
CA SER A 102 3.56 3.52 -5.06
C SER A 102 4.22 2.70 -6.18
N GLN A 103 3.73 2.83 -7.42
CA GLN A 103 4.25 2.19 -8.63
C GLN A 103 4.97 3.18 -9.55
N LEU A 104 5.34 4.35 -9.03
CA LEU A 104 6.03 5.40 -9.76
C LEU A 104 7.28 5.86 -9.05
N HIS A 105 8.41 5.79 -9.74
CA HIS A 105 9.69 6.31 -9.28
C HIS A 105 10.13 7.49 -10.15
N ARG A 106 10.77 8.49 -9.57
CA ARG A 106 11.37 9.59 -10.33
C ARG A 106 12.55 9.06 -11.12
N ALA A 107 12.59 9.28 -12.43
CA ALA A 107 13.69 8.79 -13.27
C ALA A 107 15.06 9.39 -12.86
N ALA A 108 15.06 10.58 -12.25
CA ALA A 108 16.27 11.28 -11.83
C ALA A 108 16.85 10.80 -10.49
N SER A 109 16.02 10.27 -9.58
CA SER A 109 16.43 9.95 -8.21
C SER A 109 16.05 8.56 -7.72
N ASP A 110 15.28 7.79 -8.48
CA ASP A 110 14.68 6.51 -8.06
C ASP A 110 13.82 6.62 -6.78
N GLU A 111 13.44 7.86 -6.41
CA GLU A 111 12.56 8.11 -5.28
C GLU A 111 11.11 7.92 -5.72
N ALA A 112 10.32 7.24 -4.89
CA ALA A 112 8.89 7.07 -5.15
C ALA A 112 8.15 8.42 -5.22
N CYS A 113 7.17 8.53 -6.12
CA CYS A 113 6.26 9.67 -6.15
C CYS A 113 5.41 9.70 -4.89
N GLY A 114 5.29 10.87 -4.26
CA GLY A 114 4.39 11.05 -3.12
C GLY A 114 2.93 10.83 -3.49
N ILE A 115 2.17 10.18 -2.62
CA ILE A 115 0.70 10.26 -2.61
C ILE A 115 0.31 11.56 -1.88
N ALA A 116 -0.68 12.32 -2.39
CA ALA A 116 -1.02 13.62 -1.80
C ALA A 116 -1.31 13.47 -0.30
N ALA A 117 -0.66 14.31 0.51
CA ALA A 117 -0.75 14.27 1.97
C ALA A 117 -2.16 14.66 2.44
N GLY A 118 -3.03 13.67 2.53
CA GLY A 118 -4.45 13.80 2.87
C GLY A 118 -4.93 12.98 4.06
N ALA A 119 -4.05 12.37 4.88
CA ALA A 119 -4.50 11.64 6.08
C ALA A 119 -3.40 11.53 7.17
N ALA A 120 -2.87 12.66 7.65
CA ALA A 120 -1.96 12.66 8.79
C ALA A 120 -2.72 12.71 10.13
N LEU A 121 -3.22 11.57 10.61
CA LEU A 121 -3.70 11.43 11.99
C LEU A 121 -2.59 10.89 12.89
N GLN A 122 -2.34 11.61 13.97
CA GLN A 122 -1.23 11.44 14.89
C GLN A 122 -1.24 10.05 15.54
N SER A 123 -0.16 9.28 15.38
CA SER A 123 0.06 8.05 16.14
C SER A 123 0.33 8.41 17.61
N THR A 124 -0.67 8.29 18.47
CA THR A 124 -0.43 8.29 19.91
C THR A 124 0.10 6.92 20.32
N GLU A 125 1.42 6.86 20.56
CA GLU A 125 2.03 5.82 21.37
C GLU A 125 1.49 5.93 22.80
N ASP A 126 0.50 5.12 23.17
CA ASP A 126 0.06 5.00 24.57
C ASP A 126 0.81 3.85 25.24
N THR A 127 2.00 4.17 25.76
CA THR A 127 2.72 3.30 26.68
C THR A 127 2.22 3.61 28.10
N GLY A 128 1.12 2.97 28.52
CA GLY A 128 0.45 3.27 29.79
C GLY A 128 -0.08 2.03 30.51
N ALA A 129 0.44 1.78 31.71
CA ALA A 129 0.20 0.63 32.57
C ALA A 129 -1.28 0.33 32.92
N GLY A 130 -1.62 -0.96 32.91
CA GLY A 130 -2.34 -1.62 34.00
C GLY A 130 -3.74 -1.09 34.37
N ARG A 131 -4.72 -1.21 33.46
CA ARG A 131 -6.12 -1.44 33.84
C ARG A 131 -6.74 -2.41 32.83
N MET A 132 -7.37 -3.48 33.31
CA MET A 132 -8.15 -4.40 32.48
C MET A 132 -9.32 -3.62 31.88
N ARG A 133 -9.13 -3.01 30.70
CA ARG A 133 -10.17 -2.30 29.97
C ARG A 133 -11.20 -3.33 29.50
N ARG A 134 -12.47 -3.02 29.76
CA ARG A 134 -13.66 -3.64 29.15
C ARG A 134 -13.38 -3.89 27.66
N PRO A 135 -13.85 -5.01 27.04
CA PRO A 135 -13.64 -5.24 25.61
C PRO A 135 -14.12 -4.01 24.86
N THR A 136 -13.15 -3.24 24.38
CA THR A 136 -13.42 -2.14 23.46
C THR A 136 -13.91 -2.84 22.20
N ALA A 137 -14.89 -2.27 21.50
CA ALA A 137 -15.40 -2.88 20.27
C ALA A 137 -14.24 -3.39 19.40
N PRO A 138 -14.42 -4.51 18.66
CA PRO A 138 -13.37 -5.03 17.79
C PRO A 138 -12.80 -3.87 16.96
N SER A 139 -11.48 -3.68 16.99
CA SER A 139 -10.83 -2.70 16.12
C SER A 139 -11.06 -3.13 14.67
N PRO A 140 -11.40 -2.19 13.78
CA PRO A 140 -11.51 -2.49 12.35
C PRO A 140 -10.24 -3.19 11.85
N THR A 141 -10.39 -4.30 11.15
CA THR A 141 -9.28 -5.24 10.87
C THR A 141 -9.28 -5.71 9.42
N LEU A 142 -8.09 -5.72 8.82
CA LEU A 142 -7.79 -6.42 7.57
C LEU A 142 -6.75 -7.51 7.80
N MET A 143 -6.96 -8.68 7.23
CA MET A 143 -5.93 -9.71 7.10
C MET A 143 -5.54 -9.83 5.64
N LEU A 144 -4.27 -9.55 5.37
CA LEU A 144 -3.68 -9.60 4.05
C LEU A 144 -2.87 -10.88 3.92
N ARG A 145 -2.98 -11.54 2.76
CA ARG A 145 -2.02 -12.55 2.30
C ARG A 145 -0.92 -11.85 1.50
N LEU A 146 0.33 -12.07 1.88
CA LEU A 146 1.51 -11.60 1.15
C LEU A 146 1.88 -12.57 0.03
N HIS A 147 2.71 -12.10 -0.91
CA HIS A 147 3.31 -12.98 -1.92
C HIS A 147 4.24 -14.03 -1.30
N TRP A 148 4.56 -15.08 -2.06
CA TRP A 148 5.38 -16.21 -1.61
C TRP A 148 6.79 -15.79 -1.17
N GLU A 149 7.29 -14.65 -1.66
CA GLU A 149 8.52 -14.00 -1.24
C GLU A 149 8.53 -13.67 0.26
N ALA A 150 7.37 -13.64 0.94
CA ALA A 150 7.28 -13.49 2.40
C ALA A 150 7.98 -14.61 3.20
N SER A 151 8.30 -15.73 2.55
CA SER A 151 9.19 -16.75 3.11
C SER A 151 10.63 -16.24 3.38
N ASP A 152 11.06 -15.18 2.68
CA ASP A 152 12.25 -14.41 3.01
C ASP A 152 11.93 -13.37 4.09
N VAL A 153 12.60 -13.47 5.23
CA VAL A 153 12.37 -12.60 6.39
C VAL A 153 12.70 -11.13 6.10
N ALA A 154 13.77 -10.86 5.33
CA ALA A 154 14.17 -9.49 5.03
C ALA A 154 13.15 -8.82 4.08
N TRP A 155 12.69 -9.55 3.07
CA TRP A 155 11.63 -9.09 2.18
C TRP A 155 10.33 -8.84 2.94
N ARG A 156 9.94 -9.77 3.84
CA ARG A 156 8.72 -9.63 4.64
C ARG A 156 8.77 -8.42 5.56
N ASP A 157 9.91 -8.18 6.22
CA ASP A 157 10.09 -7.03 7.11
C ASP A 157 9.99 -5.70 6.33
N GLU A 158 10.54 -5.65 5.11
CA GLU A 158 10.39 -4.51 4.20
C GLU A 158 8.92 -4.32 3.78
N ALA A 159 8.26 -5.40 3.35
CA ALA A 159 6.85 -5.39 2.97
C ALA A 159 5.96 -4.84 4.11
N ILE A 160 6.14 -5.35 5.34
CA ILE A 160 5.41 -4.88 6.52
C ILE A 160 5.70 -3.41 6.80
N ALA A 161 6.95 -2.96 6.66
CA ALA A 161 7.31 -1.56 6.87
C ALA A 161 6.64 -0.64 5.84
N LYS A 162 6.60 -1.05 4.57
CA LYS A 162 5.94 -0.32 3.47
C LYS A 162 4.42 -0.28 3.66
N LEU A 163 3.78 -1.43 3.94
CA LEU A 163 2.35 -1.52 4.24
C LEU A 163 1.95 -0.65 5.44
N ARG A 164 2.79 -0.62 6.49
CA ARG A 164 2.56 0.25 7.65
C ARG A 164 2.64 1.74 7.28
N ALA A 165 3.58 2.11 6.42
CA ALA A 165 3.74 3.50 5.97
C ALA A 165 2.59 3.93 5.04
N GLU A 166 2.16 3.03 4.16
CA GLU A 166 1.11 3.26 3.17
C GLU A 166 -0.27 3.36 3.81
N PHE A 167 -0.71 2.33 4.54
CA PHE A 167 -2.07 2.25 5.08
C PHE A 167 -2.22 2.80 6.50
N ARG A 168 -1.12 3.16 7.16
CA ARG A 168 -1.10 3.78 8.51
C ARG A 168 -2.00 3.08 9.56
N PRO A 169 -2.02 1.74 9.65
CA PRO A 169 -2.81 1.08 10.67
C PRO A 169 -2.27 1.42 12.07
N GLN A 170 -3.16 1.44 13.06
CA GLN A 170 -2.81 1.62 14.46
C GLN A 170 -1.90 0.49 14.98
N GLN A 171 -2.12 -0.74 14.50
CA GLN A 171 -1.34 -1.90 14.86
C GLN A 171 -1.15 -2.81 13.64
N VAL A 172 0.07 -3.35 13.47
CA VAL A 172 0.39 -4.39 12.49
C VAL A 172 0.92 -5.61 13.21
N ILE A 173 0.37 -6.77 12.91
CA ILE A 173 0.77 -8.08 13.41
C ILE A 173 1.24 -8.89 12.20
N GLY A 174 2.54 -9.18 12.12
CA GLY A 174 3.18 -9.83 10.97
C GLY A 174 4.07 -11.01 11.35
N ASP A 175 3.72 -11.71 12.43
CA ASP A 175 4.37 -12.91 12.95
C ASP A 175 3.89 -14.21 12.28
N PHE A 176 3.08 -14.09 11.23
CA PHE A 176 2.63 -15.19 10.38
C PHE A 176 3.48 -15.26 9.10
N ASP A 177 3.74 -16.46 8.57
CA ASP A 177 4.72 -16.61 7.48
C ASP A 177 4.34 -15.83 6.20
N TRP A 178 3.05 -15.70 5.93
CA TRP A 178 2.48 -15.21 4.68
C TRP A 178 1.27 -14.31 4.91
N HIS A 179 1.00 -13.95 6.17
CA HIS A 179 -0.13 -13.10 6.55
C HIS A 179 0.31 -11.89 7.35
N VAL A 180 -0.37 -10.77 7.10
CA VAL A 180 -0.23 -9.55 7.88
C VAL A 180 -1.62 -9.10 8.31
N VAL A 181 -1.81 -8.92 9.61
CA VAL A 181 -3.05 -8.38 10.17
C VAL A 181 -2.83 -6.90 10.48
N MET A 182 -3.62 -6.04 9.84
CA MET A 182 -3.65 -4.61 10.07
C MET A 182 -4.90 -4.25 10.87
N ARG A 183 -4.71 -3.52 11.97
CA ARG A 183 -5.82 -2.98 12.77
C ARG A 183 -5.80 -1.47 12.71
N PHE A 184 -6.96 -0.89 12.43
CA PHE A 184 -7.14 0.53 12.24
C PHE A 184 -7.75 1.18 13.47
N GLY A 185 -7.47 2.47 13.63
CA GLY A 185 -8.06 3.27 14.71
C GLY A 185 -9.54 3.59 14.47
N ASP A 186 -9.95 3.60 13.20
CA ASP A 186 -11.29 3.93 12.75
C ASP A 186 -11.71 3.09 11.51
N PRO A 187 -13.03 2.92 11.30
CA PRO A 187 -13.61 2.22 10.16
C PRO A 187 -13.24 2.82 8.79
N GLU A 188 -13.20 4.15 8.68
CA GLU A 188 -13.00 4.84 7.40
C GLU A 188 -11.62 4.54 6.81
N SER A 189 -10.57 4.57 7.63
CA SER A 189 -9.21 4.22 7.22
C SER A 189 -9.10 2.74 6.82
N CYS A 190 -9.87 1.85 7.47
CA CYS A 190 -9.90 0.44 7.11
C CYS A 190 -10.59 0.24 5.77
N ASP A 191 -11.75 0.86 5.57
CA ASP A 191 -12.52 0.82 4.32
C ASP A 191 -11.69 1.38 3.15
N GLU A 192 -10.95 2.49 3.35
CA GLU A 192 -10.07 3.08 2.34
C GLU A 192 -8.95 2.11 1.92
N ALA A 193 -8.20 1.56 2.89
CA ALA A 193 -7.14 0.60 2.62
C ALA A 193 -7.67 -0.64 1.89
N HIS A 194 -8.83 -1.11 2.31
CA HIS A 194 -9.52 -2.23 1.71
C HIS A 194 -9.98 -1.95 0.27
N ASP A 195 -10.56 -0.78 -0.01
CA ASP A 195 -11.03 -0.41 -1.33
C ASP A 195 -9.85 -0.23 -2.31
N ILE A 196 -8.72 0.34 -1.86
CA ILE A 196 -7.48 0.42 -2.65
C ILE A 196 -7.00 -0.99 -3.01
N LEU A 197 -6.84 -1.86 -2.01
CA LEU A 197 -6.35 -3.23 -2.23
C LEU A 197 -7.32 -4.05 -3.10
N ARG A 198 -8.62 -3.97 -2.83
CA ARG A 198 -9.64 -4.65 -3.63
C ARG A 198 -9.63 -4.14 -5.07
N SER A 199 -9.51 -2.83 -5.28
CA SER A 199 -9.42 -2.24 -6.62
C SER A 199 -8.22 -2.79 -7.37
N LEU A 200 -7.02 -2.77 -6.79
CA LEU A 200 -5.80 -3.30 -7.39
C LEU A 200 -5.88 -4.81 -7.69
N LEU A 201 -6.38 -5.60 -6.74
CA LEU A 201 -6.41 -7.06 -6.83
C LEU A 201 -7.55 -7.57 -7.72
N SER A 202 -8.66 -6.83 -7.83
CA SER A 202 -9.76 -7.16 -8.76
C SER A 202 -9.34 -7.09 -10.23
N LEU A 203 -8.19 -6.48 -10.52
CA LEU A 203 -7.63 -6.39 -11.85
C LEU A 203 -6.93 -7.70 -12.29
N CYS A 204 -6.81 -8.68 -11.39
CA CYS A 204 -6.12 -9.95 -11.66
C CYS A 204 -7.08 -11.04 -12.14
N VAL A 205 -6.72 -11.72 -13.23
CA VAL A 205 -7.46 -12.88 -13.74
C VAL A 205 -7.20 -14.12 -12.88
N ASP A 206 -5.94 -14.30 -12.47
CA ASP A 206 -5.53 -15.34 -11.51
C ASP A 206 -5.11 -14.66 -10.20
N SER A 207 -5.79 -15.02 -9.11
CA SER A 207 -5.49 -14.49 -7.78
C SER A 207 -4.17 -15.01 -7.22
N GLU A 208 -3.68 -16.16 -7.68
CA GLU A 208 -2.41 -16.72 -7.20
C GLU A 208 -1.20 -16.08 -7.89
N GLY A 209 -1.30 -15.72 -9.17
CA GLY A 209 -0.27 -14.99 -9.93
C GLY A 209 -0.38 -13.45 -9.89
N CYS A 210 -1.17 -12.89 -8.98
CA CYS A 210 -1.52 -11.46 -8.99
C CYS A 210 -0.43 -10.57 -8.38
N PHE A 211 0.43 -9.92 -9.18
CA PHE A 211 1.44 -8.97 -8.69
C PHE A 211 1.05 -7.50 -8.85
N ARG A 212 -0.26 -7.20 -8.81
CA ARG A 212 -0.77 -5.83 -8.93
C ARG A 212 -0.44 -4.96 -7.72
N HIS A 213 -0.37 -5.53 -6.53
CA HIS A 213 0.23 -4.88 -5.37
C HIS A 213 1.60 -5.52 -5.12
N PRO A 214 2.69 -4.75 -4.89
CA PRO A 214 4.04 -5.30 -4.82
C PRO A 214 4.25 -6.28 -3.66
N PHE A 215 3.43 -6.22 -2.63
CA PHE A 215 3.55 -7.05 -1.43
C PHE A 215 2.36 -7.96 -1.15
N VAL A 216 1.17 -7.66 -1.69
CA VAL A 216 -0.10 -8.24 -1.25
C VAL A 216 -0.70 -9.03 -2.39
N GLN A 217 -1.04 -10.27 -2.10
CA GLN A 217 -1.64 -11.22 -3.03
C GLN A 217 -3.16 -11.26 -2.89
N ALA A 218 -3.68 -11.17 -1.67
CA ALA A 218 -5.11 -11.22 -1.39
C ALA A 218 -5.49 -10.48 -0.09
N VAL A 219 -6.75 -10.05 -0.01
CA VAL A 219 -7.42 -9.74 1.26
C VAL A 219 -8.19 -10.99 1.68
N GLU A 220 -7.80 -11.62 2.79
CA GLU A 220 -8.40 -12.86 3.27
C GLU A 220 -9.48 -12.65 4.35
N TYR A 221 -9.41 -11.52 5.06
CA TYR A 221 -10.41 -11.16 6.05
C TYR A 221 -10.59 -9.65 6.09
N GLU A 222 -11.85 -9.23 6.18
CA GLU A 222 -12.27 -7.85 6.38
C GLU A 222 -13.29 -7.76 7.52
N ASP A 223 -13.05 -6.84 8.46
CA ASP A 223 -14.04 -6.33 9.41
C ASP A 223 -13.78 -4.84 9.57
N CYS A 224 -14.07 -4.07 8.51
CA CYS A 224 -13.91 -2.62 8.53
C CYS A 224 -15.12 -1.88 9.09
N GLN A 225 -16.23 -2.57 9.34
CA GLN A 225 -17.45 -1.91 9.78
C GLN A 225 -17.32 -1.36 11.20
N ALA A 226 -17.91 -0.17 11.41
CA ALA A 226 -18.21 0.30 12.74
C ALA A 226 -19.18 -0.69 13.40
N HIS A 227 -18.72 -1.42 14.42
CA HIS A 227 -19.63 -2.06 15.38
C HIS A 227 -20.32 -0.94 16.16
N LEU A 228 -21.31 -0.26 15.55
CA LEU A 228 -22.21 0.60 16.28
C LEU A 228 -22.78 -0.26 17.40
N PRO A 229 -22.69 0.17 18.67
CA PRO A 229 -23.31 -0.58 19.75
C PRO A 229 -24.78 -0.69 19.36
N GLN A 230 -25.25 -1.90 19.07
CA GLN A 230 -26.65 -2.15 18.80
C GLN A 230 -27.40 -1.60 20.01
N THR A 231 -27.99 -0.41 19.85
CA THR A 231 -28.83 0.17 20.88
C THR A 231 -30.00 -0.77 20.95
N ARG A 232 -29.94 -1.65 21.97
CA ARG A 232 -30.96 -2.61 22.33
C ARG A 232 -32.26 -1.83 22.43
N HIS A 233 -33.01 -1.76 21.34
CA HIS A 233 -34.41 -1.36 21.36
C HIS A 233 -35.12 -2.54 22.01
N GLU A 234 -35.01 -2.63 23.34
CA GLU A 234 -36.05 -3.24 24.15
C GLU A 234 -37.31 -2.44 23.82
N ARG A 235 -38.08 -2.95 22.85
CA ARG A 235 -39.53 -2.80 22.86
C ARG A 235 -40.00 -3.27 24.23
N LEU A 236 -40.11 -2.34 25.16
CA LEU A 236 -41.10 -2.43 26.21
C LEU A 236 -42.45 -2.27 25.51
N ASP A 237 -42.92 -3.37 24.94
CA ASP A 237 -44.34 -3.55 24.66
C ASP A 237 -45.01 -3.65 26.04
N LEU A 238 -45.54 -2.50 26.49
CA LEU A 238 -46.50 -2.36 27.59
C LEU A 238 -47.92 -2.35 27.02
#